data_AF-A0A7W6H9Y3-F1
#
_entry.id   AF-A0A7W6H9Y3-F1
#
_cell.length_a   1.000
_cell.length_b   1.000
_cell.length_c   1.000
_cell.angle_alpha   90.00
_cell.angle_beta   90.00
_cell.angle_gamma   90.00
#
_symmetry.space_group_name_H-M   'P 1'
#
loop_
_entity.id
_entity.type
_entity.pdbx_description
1 polymer ?
#
loop_
_entity_poly.entity_id
_entity_poly.type
_entity_poly.pdbx_seq_one_letter_code
_entity_poly.pdbx_strand_id
1 'polypeptide(L)'
;MTKWPDLDYLSWRETCSALHLYLQIAGKYRLAHTPWLNHSWNATFYVTPRGLASSPIPDGPGIEILFDLRDHRVVGTCGNGQRASFDLEPMTVAAFHARFVSLITELGGTPTFHGSPNEVPYPVAFAEDERDRPYDREAVQRYHQALVAVDRVFNRFRTSFLGKSSPVHLFWGALDLAVTRFSGRRAPLHPAGIPALPDDVAQEAYDREVSSAGFWPGGNGIDYPAFYAYAYPAPAGYRAAAVQPDAAFWHEGLSEFMLPYDAVRTAADPDEALMAFLVSTYEAAADLGGWDRDLLECAQGAPRQIRRPDAGTVMPAASSGDETVEREDGASKGRYRLVADGVEAEMTYSRAGEGLIIIDHTEVPAALRGRKIGERLVRQAIEDARREGIAIMPLCPFAKAQIGRHPEWQDVVRQRQEGGGAS
;
A
#
# COMPACT_ATOMS: atom_id res chain seq x y z
N MET A 1 -7.57 -8.94 22.55
CA MET A 1 -7.81 -8.98 21.10
C MET A 1 -8.74 -7.82 20.76
N THR A 2 -8.29 -6.89 19.93
CA THR A 2 -9.13 -5.79 19.46
C THR A 2 -10.13 -6.38 18.47
N LYS A 3 -11.42 -6.30 18.77
CA LYS A 3 -12.48 -6.90 17.96
C LYS A 3 -12.65 -6.10 16.66
N TRP A 4 -12.65 -6.79 15.53
CA TRP A 4 -13.09 -6.23 14.25
C TRP A 4 -14.63 -6.09 14.29
N PRO A 5 -15.19 -4.87 14.33
CA PRO A 5 -16.63 -4.67 14.46
C PRO A 5 -17.35 -5.05 13.16
N ASP A 6 -18.65 -5.34 13.25
CA ASP A 6 -19.50 -5.45 12.07
C ASP A 6 -19.71 -4.07 11.44
N LEU A 7 -19.63 -3.97 10.11
CA LEU A 7 -19.75 -2.69 9.38
C LEU A 7 -20.65 -2.86 8.16
N ASP A 8 -21.97 -2.86 8.36
CA ASP A 8 -22.92 -2.87 7.25
C ASP A 8 -23.08 -1.47 6.65
N TYR A 9 -22.36 -1.16 5.57
CA TYR A 9 -22.41 0.14 4.89
C TYR A 9 -23.84 0.63 4.60
N LEU A 10 -24.72 -0.25 4.13
CA LEU A 10 -26.06 0.13 3.69
C LEU A 10 -26.90 0.71 4.84
N SER A 11 -26.73 0.18 6.06
CA SER A 11 -27.46 0.64 7.24
C SER A 11 -27.13 2.07 7.67
N TRP A 12 -25.92 2.56 7.40
CA TRP A 12 -25.44 3.87 7.86
C TRP A 12 -24.95 4.79 6.74
N ARG A 13 -25.17 4.43 5.47
CA ARG A 13 -24.68 5.16 4.29
C ARG A 13 -24.94 6.67 4.32
N GLU A 14 -26.09 7.09 4.83
CA GLU A 14 -26.45 8.51 4.92
C GLU A 14 -25.61 9.24 5.99
N THR A 15 -25.35 8.58 7.12
CA THR A 15 -24.43 9.07 8.15
C THR A 15 -22.98 9.05 7.66
N CYS A 16 -22.57 8.01 6.91
CA CYS A 16 -21.25 7.93 6.29
C CYS A 16 -21.03 9.08 5.29
N SER A 17 -22.02 9.35 4.43
CA SER A 17 -21.99 10.47 3.48
C SER A 17 -21.95 11.83 4.17
N ALA A 18 -22.67 12.00 5.28
CA ALA A 18 -22.60 13.23 6.07
C ALA A 18 -21.20 13.42 6.69
N LEU A 19 -20.67 12.38 7.34
CA LEU A 19 -19.34 12.40 7.95
C LEU A 19 -18.24 12.66 6.92
N HIS A 20 -18.37 12.09 5.72
CA HIS A 20 -17.49 12.37 4.57
C HIS A 20 -17.41 13.87 4.28
N LEU A 21 -18.56 14.52 4.08
CA LEU A 21 -18.63 15.94 3.75
C LEU A 21 -18.17 16.84 4.91
N TYR A 22 -18.46 16.43 6.16
CA TYR A 22 -17.96 17.13 7.35
C TYR A 22 -16.43 17.10 7.45
N LEU A 23 -15.83 15.94 7.17
CA LEU A 23 -14.38 15.78 7.10
C LEU A 23 -13.79 16.57 5.93
N GLN A 24 -14.48 16.68 4.78
CA GLN A 24 -14.02 17.53 3.67
C GLN A 24 -13.94 19.00 4.06
N ILE A 25 -14.92 19.53 4.81
CA ILE A 25 -14.92 20.93 5.27
C ILE A 25 -13.67 21.19 6.12
N ALA A 26 -13.43 20.36 7.14
CA ALA A 26 -12.27 20.50 8.00
C ALA A 26 -10.95 20.22 7.26
N GLY A 27 -10.95 19.27 6.34
CA GLY A 27 -9.82 18.91 5.50
C GLY A 27 -9.42 20.02 4.51
N LYS A 28 -10.39 20.72 3.94
CA LYS A 28 -10.18 21.88 3.06
C LYS A 28 -9.64 23.08 3.81
N TYR A 29 -10.10 23.30 5.04
CA TYR A 29 -9.47 24.26 5.93
C TYR A 29 -8.00 23.89 6.20
N ARG A 30 -7.71 22.63 6.58
CA ARG A 30 -6.33 22.17 6.75
C ARG A 30 -5.48 22.37 5.48
N LEU A 31 -6.02 22.01 4.31
CA LEU A 31 -5.37 22.14 3.01
C LEU A 31 -5.02 23.61 2.69
N ALA A 32 -5.95 24.53 2.91
CA ALA A 32 -5.77 25.95 2.60
C ALA A 32 -4.74 26.63 3.52
N HIS A 33 -4.58 26.14 4.74
CA HIS A 33 -3.75 26.78 5.77
C HIS A 33 -2.42 26.08 6.06
N THR A 34 -2.18 24.89 5.52
CA THR A 34 -0.93 24.14 5.77
C THR A 34 -0.04 24.14 4.52
N PRO A 35 1.26 24.48 4.64
CA PRO A 35 2.19 24.38 3.50
C PRO A 35 2.12 23.03 2.80
N TRP A 36 2.17 23.06 1.47
CA TRP A 36 2.06 21.86 0.66
C TRP A 36 3.16 20.86 1.02
N LEU A 37 2.75 19.62 1.28
CA LEU A 37 3.65 18.49 1.44
C LEU A 37 3.39 17.52 0.29
N ASN A 38 4.44 16.86 -0.17
CA ASN A 38 4.37 15.92 -1.28
C ASN A 38 3.17 14.97 -1.17
N HIS A 39 2.46 14.78 -2.29
CA HIS A 39 1.27 13.96 -2.42
C HIS A 39 0.08 14.41 -1.56
N SER A 40 -0.09 15.73 -1.38
CA SER A 40 -1.15 16.33 -0.55
C SER A 40 -1.19 15.85 0.92
N TRP A 41 -0.10 15.27 1.43
CA TRP A 41 -0.06 14.66 2.77
C TRP A 41 -0.31 15.66 3.90
N ASN A 42 -0.11 16.95 3.66
CA ASN A 42 -0.38 18.05 4.57
C ASN A 42 -1.88 18.20 4.93
N ALA A 43 -2.81 17.57 4.21
CA ALA A 43 -4.25 17.81 4.36
C ALA A 43 -5.06 16.68 5.02
N THR A 44 -4.44 15.55 5.35
CA THR A 44 -5.08 14.31 5.86
C THR A 44 -5.62 14.35 7.31
N PHE A 45 -6.15 13.24 7.84
CA PHE A 45 -6.41 13.05 9.28
C PHE A 45 -5.75 11.77 9.80
N TYR A 46 -5.54 11.66 11.10
CA TYR A 46 -4.90 10.51 11.74
C TYR A 46 -5.85 9.85 12.74
N VAL A 47 -5.84 8.52 12.77
CA VAL A 47 -6.64 7.75 13.72
C VAL A 47 -6.08 7.94 15.13
N THR A 48 -6.94 8.26 16.08
CA THR A 48 -6.62 8.41 17.49
C THR A 48 -7.50 7.50 18.35
N PRO A 49 -7.18 7.30 19.64
CA PRO A 49 -8.06 6.56 20.54
C PRO A 49 -9.46 7.18 20.76
N ARG A 50 -9.72 8.41 20.30
CA ARG A 50 -11.03 9.09 20.38
C ARG A 50 -11.72 9.27 19.02
N GLY A 51 -10.98 9.26 17.92
CA GLY A 51 -11.56 9.51 16.59
C GLY A 51 -10.51 9.85 15.55
N LEU A 52 -10.67 10.97 14.87
CA LEU A 52 -9.80 11.44 13.79
C LEU A 52 -9.26 12.83 14.10
N ALA A 53 -7.94 13.00 14.14
CA ALA A 53 -7.29 14.27 14.47
C ALA A 53 -6.44 14.80 13.31
N SER A 54 -6.43 16.11 13.13
CA SER A 54 -5.41 16.77 12.31
C SER A 54 -4.08 16.82 13.06
N SER A 55 -2.98 17.06 12.33
CA SER A 55 -1.82 17.69 12.99
C SER A 55 -2.15 19.16 13.31
N PRO A 56 -1.28 19.88 14.06
CA PRO A 56 -1.40 21.33 14.16
C PRO A 56 -1.46 21.98 12.77
N ILE A 57 -2.47 22.82 12.57
CA ILE A 57 -2.71 23.63 11.38
C ILE A 57 -2.10 25.00 11.67
N PRO A 58 -1.18 25.52 10.84
CA PRO A 58 -0.47 26.78 11.10
C PRO A 58 -1.34 27.99 10.72
N ASP A 59 -2.46 28.13 11.41
CA ASP A 59 -3.37 29.26 11.32
C ASP A 59 -3.56 29.90 12.69
N GLY A 60 -3.44 31.23 12.74
CA GLY A 60 -3.32 32.00 13.97
C GLY A 60 -2.28 31.39 14.95
N PRO A 61 -2.65 31.13 16.21
CA PRO A 61 -1.78 30.50 17.23
C PRO A 61 -1.49 28.99 17.04
N GLY A 62 -1.98 28.39 15.95
CA GLY A 62 -1.90 26.95 15.69
C GLY A 62 -3.15 26.23 16.22
N ILE A 63 -3.83 25.49 15.35
CA ILE A 63 -5.12 24.85 15.66
C ILE A 63 -5.04 23.35 15.37
N GLU A 64 -5.42 22.51 16.32
CA GLU A 64 -5.71 21.09 16.12
C GLU A 64 -7.22 20.89 16.03
N ILE A 65 -7.68 20.09 15.05
CA ILE A 65 -9.07 19.68 14.92
C ILE A 65 -9.17 18.18 15.20
N LEU A 66 -10.02 17.82 16.16
CA LEU A 66 -10.37 16.45 16.50
C LEU A 66 -11.86 16.23 16.23
N PHE A 67 -12.17 15.30 15.33
CA PHE A 67 -13.47 14.65 15.29
C PHE A 67 -13.48 13.57 16.36
N ASP A 68 -14.06 13.88 17.50
CA ASP A 68 -14.24 12.95 18.61
C ASP A 68 -15.43 12.05 18.32
N LEU A 69 -15.16 10.85 17.83
CA LEU A 69 -16.17 9.89 17.39
C LEU A 69 -16.74 9.06 18.56
N ARG A 70 -16.20 9.25 19.78
CA ARG A 70 -16.71 8.60 21.00
C ARG A 70 -17.70 9.49 21.74
N ASP A 71 -17.34 10.75 21.93
CA ASP A 71 -18.24 11.76 22.52
C ASP A 71 -19.16 12.39 21.47
N HIS A 72 -18.92 12.14 20.18
CA HIS A 72 -19.63 12.69 19.02
C HIS A 72 -19.62 14.22 19.02
N ARG A 73 -18.43 14.79 18.84
CA ARG A 73 -18.22 16.24 18.76
C ARG A 73 -17.03 16.58 17.88
N VAL A 74 -17.05 17.76 17.29
CA VAL A 74 -15.85 18.38 16.73
C VAL A 74 -15.24 19.26 17.80
N VAL A 75 -13.96 19.05 18.08
CA VAL A 75 -13.19 19.80 19.06
C VAL A 75 -12.06 20.50 18.34
N GLY A 76 -11.94 21.81 18.53
CA GLY A 76 -10.75 22.55 18.15
C GLY A 76 -9.94 22.92 19.39
N THR A 77 -8.64 22.69 19.35
CA THR A 77 -7.70 23.07 20.41
C THR A 77 -6.65 24.00 19.83
N CYS A 78 -6.45 25.12 20.49
CA CYS A 78 -5.53 26.16 20.10
C CYS A 78 -4.19 26.03 20.85
N GLY A 79 -3.08 26.41 20.22
CA GLY A 79 -1.74 26.40 20.83
C GLY A 79 -1.60 27.28 22.09
N ASN A 80 -2.52 28.23 22.30
CA ASN A 80 -2.60 29.05 23.51
C ASN A 80 -3.42 28.41 24.65
N GLY A 81 -3.93 27.19 24.46
CA GLY A 81 -4.75 26.45 25.42
C GLY A 81 -6.27 26.70 25.31
N GLN A 82 -6.71 27.62 24.46
CA GLN A 82 -8.14 27.81 24.18
C GLN A 82 -8.71 26.58 23.49
N ARG A 83 -9.95 26.23 23.85
CA ARG A 83 -10.66 25.08 23.31
C ARG A 83 -12.11 25.47 23.04
N ALA A 84 -12.61 25.04 21.90
CA ALA A 84 -14.01 25.20 21.51
C ALA A 84 -14.50 23.89 20.89
N SER A 85 -15.81 23.67 20.89
CA SER A 85 -16.38 22.44 20.34
C SER A 85 -17.87 22.58 20.05
N PHE A 86 -18.38 21.73 19.16
CA PHE A 86 -19.81 21.54 18.94
C PHE A 86 -20.12 20.05 18.71
N ASP A 87 -21.35 19.65 19.01
CA ASP A 87 -21.76 18.24 18.91
C ASP A 87 -21.98 17.80 17.46
N LEU A 88 -21.63 16.55 17.18
CA LEU A 88 -22.01 15.81 15.98
C LEU A 88 -23.38 15.17 16.24
N GLU A 89 -24.37 15.63 15.50
CA GLU A 89 -25.79 15.28 15.63
C GLU A 89 -26.44 15.39 14.25
N PRO A 90 -27.71 14.95 14.08
CA PRO A 90 -28.40 15.14 12.81
C PRO A 90 -28.43 16.63 12.41
N MET A 91 -27.82 16.98 11.28
CA MET A 91 -27.76 18.35 10.76
C MET A 91 -27.47 18.38 9.26
N THR A 92 -27.80 19.48 8.59
CA THR A 92 -27.42 19.69 7.19
C THR A 92 -25.91 19.93 7.06
N VAL A 93 -25.38 19.81 5.84
CA VAL A 93 -23.96 20.12 5.58
C VAL A 93 -23.72 21.62 5.70
N ALA A 94 -24.69 22.46 5.30
CA ALA A 94 -24.65 23.90 5.51
C ALA A 94 -24.59 24.29 7.00
N ALA A 95 -25.36 23.61 7.85
CA ALA A 95 -25.32 23.83 9.30
C ALA A 95 -23.97 23.42 9.90
N PHE A 96 -23.41 22.27 9.50
CA PHE A 96 -22.07 21.86 9.94
C PHE A 96 -21.02 22.88 9.49
N HIS A 97 -21.06 23.31 8.23
CA HIS A 97 -20.16 24.32 7.67
C HIS A 97 -20.18 25.62 8.50
N ALA A 98 -21.36 26.14 8.82
CA ALA A 98 -21.52 27.34 9.63
C ALA A 98 -20.94 27.16 11.05
N ARG A 99 -21.22 26.03 11.71
CA ARG A 99 -20.66 25.71 13.04
C ARG A 99 -19.14 25.58 13.01
N PHE A 100 -18.58 24.99 11.95
CA PHE A 100 -17.15 24.86 11.78
C PHE A 100 -16.46 26.21 11.56
N VAL A 101 -17.03 27.08 10.71
CA VAL A 101 -16.53 28.46 10.52
C VAL A 101 -16.54 29.25 11.84
N SER A 102 -17.61 29.14 12.62
CA SER A 102 -17.69 29.74 13.96
C SER A 102 -16.62 29.19 14.90
N LEU A 103 -16.42 27.86 14.91
CA LEU A 103 -15.41 27.18 15.73
C LEU A 103 -14.01 27.73 15.45
N ILE A 104 -13.61 27.81 14.18
CA ILE A 104 -12.29 28.32 13.78
C ILE A 104 -12.12 29.79 14.16
N THR A 105 -13.16 30.61 13.96
CA THR A 105 -13.15 32.04 14.31
C THR A 105 -12.96 32.24 15.81
N GLU A 106 -13.68 31.45 16.63
CA GLU A 106 -13.57 31.51 18.09
C GLU A 106 -12.14 31.16 18.56
N LEU A 107 -11.49 30.19 17.91
CA LEU A 107 -10.11 29.77 18.22
C LEU A 107 -9.05 30.75 17.72
N GLY A 108 -9.45 31.86 17.09
CA GLY A 108 -8.54 32.87 16.55
C GLY A 108 -7.91 32.49 15.21
N GLY A 109 -8.48 31.51 14.50
CA GLY A 109 -8.12 31.18 13.13
C GLY A 109 -8.88 32.00 12.08
N THR A 110 -8.49 31.86 10.84
CA THR A 110 -9.09 32.50 9.66
C THR A 110 -9.79 31.42 8.82
N PRO A 111 -11.12 31.26 8.89
CA PRO A 111 -11.83 30.15 8.23
C PRO A 111 -12.01 30.35 6.71
N THR A 112 -10.89 30.42 5.97
CA THR A 112 -10.89 30.64 4.51
C THR A 112 -10.47 29.38 3.77
N PHE A 113 -11.38 28.79 3.01
CA PHE A 113 -11.11 27.59 2.20
C PHE A 113 -12.13 27.46 1.07
N HIS A 114 -11.85 26.60 0.09
CA HIS A 114 -12.77 26.36 -1.03
C HIS A 114 -14.09 25.74 -0.55
N GLY A 115 -15.22 26.35 -0.91
CA GLY A 115 -16.54 26.03 -0.36
C GLY A 115 -17.28 24.83 -0.97
N SER A 116 -16.68 24.11 -1.92
CA SER A 116 -17.32 22.95 -2.58
C SER A 116 -16.52 21.65 -2.38
N PRO A 117 -17.20 20.48 -2.27
CA PRO A 117 -16.58 19.15 -2.20
C PRO A 117 -15.66 18.82 -3.38
N ASN A 118 -14.64 17.98 -3.13
CA ASN A 118 -13.83 17.31 -4.14
C ASN A 118 -14.20 15.82 -4.20
N GLU A 119 -13.90 15.17 -5.33
CA GLU A 119 -14.05 13.70 -5.53
C GLU A 119 -15.50 13.21 -5.44
N VAL A 120 -16.45 14.14 -5.44
CA VAL A 120 -17.89 13.88 -5.45
C VAL A 120 -18.43 14.33 -6.81
N PRO A 121 -19.09 13.44 -7.58
CA PRO A 121 -19.76 13.83 -8.82
C PRO A 121 -20.87 14.85 -8.57
N TYR A 122 -20.91 15.92 -9.38
CA TYR A 122 -21.91 16.99 -9.31
C TYR A 122 -22.07 17.58 -7.89
N PRO A 123 -21.00 18.13 -7.31
CA PRO A 123 -21.00 18.51 -5.90
C PRO A 123 -21.90 19.75 -5.67
N VAL A 124 -22.68 19.70 -4.59
CA VAL A 124 -23.37 20.89 -4.03
C VAL A 124 -22.39 21.61 -3.12
N ALA A 125 -22.33 22.94 -3.18
CA ALA A 125 -21.49 23.73 -2.28
C ALA A 125 -21.88 23.48 -0.82
N PHE A 126 -20.91 23.43 0.10
CA PHE A 126 -21.17 23.07 1.50
C PHE A 126 -22.19 24.00 2.15
N ALA A 127 -22.11 25.30 1.88
CA ALA A 127 -23.02 26.31 2.42
C ALA A 127 -24.44 26.26 1.82
N GLU A 128 -24.64 25.49 0.75
CA GLU A 128 -25.93 25.38 0.02
C GLU A 128 -26.58 23.99 0.21
N ASP A 129 -25.85 23.00 0.73
CA ASP A 129 -26.40 21.66 1.00
C ASP A 129 -27.22 21.67 2.30
N GLU A 130 -28.48 22.04 2.13
CA GLU A 130 -29.54 22.09 3.15
C GLU A 130 -30.31 20.77 3.29
N ARG A 131 -29.80 19.66 2.73
CA ARG A 131 -30.45 18.35 2.88
C ARG A 131 -30.28 17.84 4.31
N ASP A 132 -31.37 17.40 4.92
CA ASP A 132 -31.34 16.72 6.22
C ASP A 132 -30.45 15.48 6.16
N ARG A 133 -29.49 15.38 7.10
CA ARG A 133 -28.62 14.21 7.24
C ARG A 133 -28.81 13.55 8.61
N PRO A 134 -29.15 12.25 8.66
CA PRO A 134 -29.19 11.51 9.91
C PRO A 134 -27.78 11.26 10.45
N TYR A 135 -27.67 11.10 11.76
CA TYR A 135 -26.40 10.79 12.44
C TYR A 135 -26.56 9.63 13.40
N ASP A 136 -26.17 8.43 12.96
CA ASP A 136 -26.10 7.23 13.80
C ASP A 136 -24.79 7.18 14.60
N ARG A 137 -24.91 7.43 15.90
CA ARG A 137 -23.79 7.43 16.85
C ARG A 137 -23.13 6.05 16.96
N GLU A 138 -23.92 4.98 16.99
CA GLU A 138 -23.37 3.63 17.14
C GLU A 138 -22.62 3.18 15.88
N ALA A 139 -23.16 3.49 14.70
CA ALA A 139 -22.48 3.20 13.44
C ALA A 139 -21.14 3.95 13.33
N VAL A 140 -21.10 5.22 13.73
CA VAL A 140 -19.85 6.01 13.77
C VAL A 140 -18.83 5.42 14.74
N GLN A 141 -19.27 4.92 15.90
CA GLN A 141 -18.38 4.22 16.83
C GLN A 141 -17.86 2.89 16.27
N ARG A 142 -18.69 2.12 15.56
CA ARG A 142 -18.25 0.90 14.85
C ARG A 142 -17.23 1.24 13.76
N TYR A 143 -17.46 2.30 12.99
CA TYR A 143 -16.49 2.80 12.01
C TYR A 143 -15.17 3.20 12.66
N HIS A 144 -15.19 3.95 13.76
CA HIS A 144 -13.97 4.30 14.50
C HIS A 144 -13.21 3.06 14.99
N GLN A 145 -13.92 2.06 15.54
CA GLN A 145 -13.32 0.80 15.96
C GLN A 145 -12.69 0.04 14.79
N ALA A 146 -13.32 0.05 13.61
CA ALA A 146 -12.75 -0.51 12.39
C ALA A 146 -11.46 0.22 12.01
N LEU A 147 -11.46 1.56 11.97
CA LEU A 147 -10.27 2.36 11.68
C LEU A 147 -9.12 2.05 12.64
N VAL A 148 -9.37 1.90 13.94
CA VAL A 148 -8.34 1.51 14.93
C VAL A 148 -7.77 0.11 14.66
N ALA A 149 -8.61 -0.83 14.20
CA ALA A 149 -8.14 -2.16 13.82
C ALA A 149 -7.28 -2.12 12.55
N VAL A 150 -7.72 -1.39 11.53
CA VAL A 150 -6.99 -1.21 10.25
C VAL A 150 -5.67 -0.47 10.48
N ASP A 151 -5.68 0.64 11.22
CA ASP A 151 -4.50 1.45 11.51
C ASP A 151 -3.37 0.64 12.13
N ARG A 152 -3.71 -0.28 13.05
CA ARG A 152 -2.73 -1.21 13.65
C ARG A 152 -2.05 -2.07 12.59
N VAL A 153 -2.81 -2.69 11.69
CA VAL A 153 -2.28 -3.59 10.66
C VAL A 153 -1.48 -2.80 9.64
N PHE A 154 -1.95 -1.63 9.22
CA PHE A 154 -1.26 -0.76 8.28
C PHE A 154 0.07 -0.25 8.86
N ASN A 155 0.09 0.16 10.14
CA ASN A 155 1.34 0.55 10.79
C ASN A 155 2.31 -0.64 10.94
N ARG A 156 1.81 -1.85 11.22
CA ARG A 156 2.64 -3.08 11.21
C ARG A 156 3.21 -3.35 9.81
N PHE A 157 2.40 -3.20 8.76
CA PHE A 157 2.83 -3.35 7.36
C PHE A 157 3.95 -2.37 7.02
N ARG A 158 3.89 -1.10 7.46
CA ARG A 158 4.95 -0.11 7.21
C ARG A 158 6.32 -0.51 7.77
N THR A 159 6.38 -1.32 8.82
CA THR A 159 7.64 -1.64 9.50
C THR A 159 8.61 -2.48 8.66
N SER A 160 8.12 -3.19 7.63
CA SER A 160 8.93 -4.04 6.75
C SER A 160 9.45 -3.30 5.51
N PHE A 161 9.40 -1.95 5.51
CA PHE A 161 9.82 -1.12 4.38
C PHE A 161 10.80 -0.02 4.86
N LEU A 162 11.89 0.17 4.12
CA LEU A 162 12.96 1.13 4.37
C LEU A 162 12.83 2.40 3.53
N GLY A 163 12.23 2.28 2.33
CA GLY A 163 12.03 3.39 1.43
C GLY A 163 11.02 4.41 1.94
N LYS A 164 10.80 5.47 1.14
CA LYS A 164 9.74 6.45 1.42
C LYS A 164 8.40 5.72 1.52
N SER A 165 7.66 5.97 2.61
CA SER A 165 6.31 5.48 2.80
C SER A 165 5.46 6.55 3.48
N SER A 166 4.20 6.67 3.08
CA SER A 166 3.27 7.61 3.73
C SER A 166 3.08 7.23 5.21
N PRO A 167 2.66 8.18 6.06
CA PRO A 167 1.94 7.83 7.28
C PRO A 167 0.70 6.97 6.96
N VAL A 168 0.19 6.26 7.96
CA VAL A 168 -1.20 5.78 7.89
C VAL A 168 -2.09 6.98 8.16
N HIS A 169 -2.91 7.35 7.19
CA HIS A 169 -3.69 8.58 7.26
C HIS A 169 -4.94 8.52 6.40
N LEU A 170 -5.93 9.30 6.80
CA LEU A 170 -7.23 9.38 6.16
C LEU A 170 -7.24 10.53 5.16
N PHE A 171 -7.48 10.23 3.89
CA PHE A 171 -7.84 11.23 2.90
C PHE A 171 -9.35 11.47 2.97
N TRP A 172 -9.73 12.73 3.22
CA TRP A 172 -11.13 13.13 3.29
C TRP A 172 -11.76 13.28 1.89
N GLY A 173 -10.96 13.32 0.82
CA GLY A 173 -11.43 13.36 -0.57
C GLY A 173 -12.31 12.16 -0.90
N ALA A 174 -11.77 10.95 -0.79
CA ALA A 174 -12.51 9.70 -0.99
C ALA A 174 -12.96 9.01 0.31
N LEU A 175 -12.70 9.59 1.50
CA LEU A 175 -12.96 8.96 2.80
C LEU A 175 -12.25 7.58 2.94
N ASP A 176 -10.97 7.56 2.64
CA ASP A 176 -10.14 6.37 2.68
C ASP A 176 -9.00 6.49 3.69
N LEU A 177 -8.78 5.43 4.47
CA LEU A 177 -7.57 5.29 5.28
C LEU A 177 -6.54 4.58 4.41
N ALA A 178 -5.39 5.19 4.16
CA ALA A 178 -4.42 4.68 3.19
C ALA A 178 -3.00 4.59 3.75
N VAL A 179 -2.22 3.72 3.11
CA VAL A 179 -0.78 3.61 3.26
C VAL A 179 -0.13 3.33 1.91
N THR A 180 0.91 4.09 1.59
CA THR A 180 1.58 4.02 0.28
C THR A 180 3.07 3.79 0.45
N ARG A 181 3.64 2.92 -0.38
CA ARG A 181 5.08 2.67 -0.52
C ARG A 181 5.55 3.17 -1.88
N PHE A 182 6.80 3.62 -1.93
CA PHE A 182 7.39 4.26 -3.11
C PHE A 182 8.64 3.53 -3.55
N SER A 183 8.79 3.29 -4.85
CA SER A 183 10.00 2.65 -5.40
C SER A 183 11.24 3.57 -5.36
N GLY A 184 11.01 4.88 -5.22
CA GLY A 184 12.03 5.92 -5.36
C GLY A 184 12.14 6.47 -6.79
N ARG A 185 11.52 5.83 -7.78
CA ARG A 185 11.52 6.28 -9.18
C ARG A 185 10.37 7.23 -9.49
N ARG A 186 10.52 8.00 -10.57
CA ARG A 186 9.47 8.88 -11.12
C ARG A 186 8.45 8.06 -11.90
N ALA A 187 7.19 8.47 -11.84
CA ALA A 187 6.14 7.90 -12.68
C ALA A 187 5.84 8.78 -13.90
N PRO A 188 5.17 8.24 -14.93
CA PRO A 188 4.53 9.05 -15.96
C PRO A 188 3.49 10.01 -15.38
N LEU A 189 3.18 11.09 -16.11
CA LEU A 189 2.17 12.06 -15.69
C LEU A 189 0.79 11.39 -15.57
N HIS A 190 0.12 11.60 -14.44
CA HIS A 190 -1.21 11.05 -14.21
C HIS A 190 -2.24 11.61 -15.20
N PRO A 191 -3.14 10.77 -15.76
CA PRO A 191 -4.16 11.22 -16.71
C PRO A 191 -5.18 12.21 -16.12
N ALA A 192 -5.20 12.35 -14.79
CA ALA A 192 -6.11 13.20 -14.04
C ALA A 192 -7.59 12.86 -14.30
N GLY A 193 -8.50 13.83 -14.25
CA GLY A 193 -9.93 13.59 -14.49
C GLY A 193 -10.71 13.02 -13.30
N ILE A 194 -10.18 13.16 -12.08
CA ILE A 194 -10.91 12.82 -10.85
C ILE A 194 -12.03 13.86 -10.64
N PRO A 195 -13.29 13.46 -10.39
CA PRO A 195 -14.41 14.41 -10.31
C PRO A 195 -14.19 15.54 -9.31
N ALA A 196 -14.38 16.79 -9.75
CA ALA A 196 -14.24 17.98 -8.90
C ALA A 196 -12.89 18.09 -8.14
N LEU A 197 -11.84 17.45 -8.65
CA LEU A 197 -10.48 17.60 -8.13
C LEU A 197 -9.62 18.29 -9.21
N PRO A 198 -8.85 19.34 -8.86
CA PRO A 198 -7.91 19.94 -9.80
C PRO A 198 -6.89 18.92 -10.32
N ASP A 199 -6.60 18.95 -11.62
CA ASP A 199 -5.73 17.96 -12.27
C ASP A 199 -4.30 17.98 -11.71
N ASP A 200 -3.80 19.16 -11.35
CA ASP A 200 -2.46 19.34 -10.77
C ASP A 200 -2.31 18.64 -9.41
N VAL A 201 -3.38 18.57 -8.61
CA VAL A 201 -3.41 17.82 -7.36
C VAL A 201 -3.23 16.32 -7.63
N ALA A 202 -3.96 15.77 -8.60
CA ALA A 202 -3.81 14.36 -8.97
C ALA A 202 -2.42 14.07 -9.57
N GLN A 203 -1.93 14.96 -10.43
CA GLN A 203 -0.62 14.80 -11.07
C GLN A 203 0.54 14.88 -10.08
N GLU A 204 0.44 15.72 -9.05
CA GLU A 204 1.42 15.79 -7.95
C GLU A 204 1.32 14.57 -7.03
N ALA A 205 0.09 14.11 -6.71
CA ALA A 205 -0.13 12.92 -5.89
C ALA A 205 0.50 11.66 -6.48
N TYR A 206 0.56 11.56 -7.80
CA TYR A 206 1.05 10.40 -8.53
C TYR A 206 2.35 10.67 -9.33
N ASP A 207 3.20 11.62 -8.92
CA ASP A 207 4.46 11.93 -9.64
C ASP A 207 5.59 10.87 -9.45
N ARG A 208 5.36 9.88 -8.58
CA ARG A 208 6.26 8.75 -8.29
C ARG A 208 5.60 7.41 -8.51
N GLU A 209 6.45 6.40 -8.74
CA GLU A 209 5.97 5.03 -8.75
C GLU A 209 5.57 4.58 -7.34
N VAL A 210 4.34 4.09 -7.22
CA VAL A 210 3.72 3.73 -5.94
C VAL A 210 3.07 2.35 -5.97
N SER A 211 3.01 1.75 -4.79
CA SER A 211 2.08 0.68 -4.42
C SER A 211 1.31 1.22 -3.22
N SER A 212 0.01 1.38 -3.39
CA SER A 212 -0.88 1.95 -2.38
C SER A 212 -1.92 0.92 -1.99
N ALA A 213 -2.26 0.89 -0.71
CA ALA A 213 -3.37 0.12 -0.20
C ALA A 213 -4.18 0.96 0.78
N GLY A 214 -5.48 0.74 0.83
CA GLY A 214 -6.35 1.50 1.71
C GLY A 214 -7.62 0.76 2.11
N PHE A 215 -8.48 1.48 2.82
CA PHE A 215 -9.74 0.99 3.35
C PHE A 215 -10.85 2.02 3.14
N TRP A 216 -11.95 1.59 2.53
CA TRP A 216 -13.19 2.34 2.44
C TRP A 216 -14.25 1.75 3.38
N PRO A 217 -15.03 2.59 4.10
CA PRO A 217 -16.23 2.16 4.80
C PRO A 217 -17.38 1.72 3.87
N GLY A 218 -17.20 1.87 2.55
CA GLY A 218 -18.19 1.82 1.49
C GLY A 218 -18.22 3.16 0.73
N GLY A 219 -18.99 3.25 -0.35
CA GLY A 219 -18.97 4.40 -1.26
C GLY A 219 -17.96 4.21 -2.40
N ASN A 220 -17.63 5.27 -3.14
CA ASN A 220 -16.64 5.23 -4.24
C ASN A 220 -16.88 4.14 -5.30
N GLY A 221 -18.14 3.85 -5.61
CA GLY A 221 -18.51 2.83 -6.59
C GLY A 221 -18.75 1.43 -6.02
N ILE A 222 -18.65 1.25 -4.69
CA ILE A 222 -19.04 0.02 -4.00
C ILE A 222 -20.07 0.29 -2.89
N ASP A 223 -20.88 -0.72 -2.57
CA ASP A 223 -21.95 -0.68 -1.57
C ASP A 223 -21.64 -1.55 -0.34
N TYR A 224 -20.38 -1.90 -0.15
CA TYR A 224 -19.86 -2.62 1.01
C TYR A 224 -18.49 -2.06 1.42
N PRO A 225 -18.06 -2.24 2.67
CA PRO A 225 -16.73 -1.83 3.10
C PRO A 225 -15.68 -2.79 2.57
N ALA A 226 -14.54 -2.26 2.14
CA ALA A 226 -13.49 -3.05 1.52
C ALA A 226 -12.11 -2.43 1.70
N PHE A 227 -11.11 -3.30 1.64
CA PHE A 227 -9.74 -2.91 1.39
C PHE A 227 -9.49 -2.89 -0.11
N TYR A 228 -8.61 -2.00 -0.54
CA TYR A 228 -8.18 -1.90 -1.93
C TYR A 228 -6.65 -1.83 -2.01
N ALA A 229 -6.10 -2.18 -3.16
CA ALA A 229 -4.69 -2.01 -3.47
C ALA A 229 -4.45 -1.79 -4.97
N TYR A 230 -3.63 -0.80 -5.29
CA TYR A 230 -3.24 -0.47 -6.66
C TYR A 230 -1.75 -0.13 -6.77
N ALA A 231 -1.25 -0.13 -7.99
CA ALA A 231 0.07 0.38 -8.32
C ALA A 231 -0.06 1.46 -9.40
N TYR A 232 0.74 2.52 -9.28
CA TYR A 232 0.81 3.56 -10.31
C TYR A 232 2.28 3.83 -10.68
N PRO A 233 2.65 3.78 -11.97
CA PRO A 233 1.86 3.17 -13.06
C PRO A 233 1.65 1.68 -12.77
N ALA A 234 0.53 1.11 -13.22
CA ALA A 234 0.27 -0.31 -13.06
C ALA A 234 1.29 -1.12 -13.90
N PRO A 235 2.12 -1.99 -13.30
CA PRO A 235 3.09 -2.75 -14.06
C PRO A 235 2.39 -3.82 -14.92
N ALA A 236 3.04 -4.22 -16.02
CA ALA A 236 2.51 -5.25 -16.90
C ALA A 236 2.28 -6.55 -16.13
N GLY A 237 1.09 -7.13 -16.27
CA GLY A 237 0.69 -8.35 -15.56
C GLY A 237 0.11 -8.13 -14.16
N TYR A 238 0.09 -6.90 -13.63
CA TYR A 238 -0.40 -6.64 -12.26
C TYR A 238 -1.84 -7.11 -12.05
N ARG A 239 -2.74 -6.78 -12.99
CA ARG A 239 -4.14 -7.24 -13.00
C ARG A 239 -4.31 -8.76 -12.87
N ALA A 240 -3.35 -9.54 -13.38
CA ALA A 240 -3.41 -10.99 -13.39
C ALA A 240 -2.59 -11.64 -12.26
N ALA A 241 -1.99 -10.84 -11.37
CA ALA A 241 -1.19 -11.35 -10.27
C ALA A 241 -2.06 -12.16 -9.30
N ALA A 242 -1.49 -13.26 -8.80
CA ALA A 242 -2.11 -14.02 -7.72
C ALA A 242 -1.97 -13.24 -6.41
N VAL A 243 -3.10 -12.83 -5.85
CA VAL A 243 -3.19 -12.11 -4.58
C VAL A 243 -3.82 -13.01 -3.52
N GLN A 244 -3.57 -12.67 -2.27
CA GLN A 244 -4.10 -13.38 -1.10
C GLN A 244 -4.92 -12.41 -0.24
N PRO A 245 -5.81 -12.90 0.64
CA PRO A 245 -6.32 -14.27 0.67
C PRO A 245 -7.17 -14.58 -0.57
N ASP A 246 -7.66 -15.81 -0.72
CA ASP A 246 -8.50 -16.22 -1.88
C ASP A 246 -9.78 -15.38 -2.06
N ALA A 247 -10.22 -14.68 -1.02
CA ALA A 247 -11.34 -13.75 -1.09
C ALA A 247 -11.00 -12.41 -1.77
N ALA A 248 -9.71 -12.12 -2.00
CA ALA A 248 -9.28 -10.94 -2.74
C ALA A 248 -9.44 -11.16 -4.26
N PHE A 249 -9.82 -10.11 -4.97
CA PHE A 249 -10.11 -10.18 -6.41
C PHE A 249 -9.79 -8.86 -7.11
N TRP A 250 -9.67 -8.89 -8.45
CA TRP A 250 -9.49 -7.69 -9.25
C TRP A 250 -10.84 -7.06 -9.61
N HIS A 251 -11.01 -5.76 -9.35
CA HIS A 251 -12.22 -5.02 -9.68
C HIS A 251 -12.02 -4.16 -10.94
N GLU A 252 -12.61 -4.57 -12.07
CA GLU A 252 -12.38 -3.93 -13.38
C GLU A 252 -12.75 -2.44 -13.42
N GLY A 253 -13.88 -2.07 -12.82
CA GLY A 253 -14.36 -0.69 -12.86
C GLY A 253 -13.49 0.30 -12.08
N LEU A 254 -12.75 -0.19 -11.09
CA LEU A 254 -11.83 0.62 -10.28
C LEU A 254 -10.38 0.44 -10.75
N SER A 255 -10.08 -0.66 -11.44
CA SER A 255 -8.73 -1.06 -11.83
C SER A 255 -7.80 -1.27 -10.63
N GLU A 256 -8.33 -1.92 -9.58
CA GLU A 256 -7.64 -2.18 -8.32
C GLU A 256 -7.94 -3.60 -7.81
N PHE A 257 -7.07 -4.14 -6.97
CA PHE A 257 -7.39 -5.30 -6.17
C PHE A 257 -8.28 -4.91 -5.01
N MET A 258 -9.30 -5.72 -4.71
CA MET A 258 -10.27 -5.52 -3.65
C MET A 258 -10.28 -6.71 -2.71
N LEU A 259 -10.47 -6.46 -1.43
CA LEU A 259 -10.74 -7.47 -0.41
C LEU A 259 -11.90 -7.00 0.46
N PRO A 260 -13.06 -7.69 0.44
CA PRO A 260 -14.21 -7.33 1.27
C PRO A 260 -13.85 -7.32 2.76
N TYR A 261 -14.30 -6.30 3.48
CA TYR A 261 -14.03 -6.15 4.91
C TYR A 261 -14.54 -7.36 5.73
N ASP A 262 -15.70 -7.90 5.36
CA ASP A 262 -16.27 -9.07 6.03
C ASP A 262 -15.40 -10.33 5.88
N ALA A 263 -14.69 -10.49 4.77
CA ALA A 263 -13.76 -11.60 4.60
C ALA A 263 -12.59 -11.52 5.60
N VAL A 264 -12.11 -10.31 5.89
CA VAL A 264 -11.12 -10.06 6.93
C VAL A 264 -11.72 -10.29 8.32
N ARG A 265 -12.86 -9.66 8.61
CA ARG A 265 -13.51 -9.71 9.93
C ARG A 265 -13.86 -11.12 10.37
N THR A 266 -14.26 -11.99 9.44
CA THR A 266 -14.69 -13.37 9.71
C THR A 266 -13.57 -14.41 9.56
N ALA A 267 -12.36 -13.99 9.16
CA ALA A 267 -11.20 -14.87 9.11
C ALA A 267 -10.82 -15.38 10.52
N ALA A 268 -10.12 -16.52 10.56
CA ALA A 268 -9.61 -17.08 11.82
C ALA A 268 -8.61 -16.12 12.51
N ASP A 269 -7.79 -15.43 11.71
CA ASP A 269 -6.96 -14.32 12.14
C ASP A 269 -7.14 -13.13 11.18
N PRO A 270 -7.99 -12.15 11.54
CA PRO A 270 -8.24 -10.98 10.70
C PRO A 270 -6.99 -10.13 10.42
N ASP A 271 -6.08 -10.01 11.38
CA ASP A 271 -4.88 -9.18 11.20
C ASP A 271 -3.94 -9.82 10.17
N GLU A 272 -3.78 -11.15 10.22
CA GLU A 272 -3.00 -11.89 9.23
C GLU A 272 -3.69 -11.97 7.87
N ALA A 273 -5.02 -12.06 7.81
CA ALA A 273 -5.76 -12.02 6.54
C ALA A 273 -5.55 -10.68 5.81
N LEU A 274 -5.64 -9.56 6.52
CA LEU A 274 -5.35 -8.25 5.94
C LEU A 274 -3.86 -8.09 5.61
N MET A 275 -2.95 -8.56 6.46
CA MET A 275 -1.52 -8.53 6.17
C MET A 275 -1.17 -9.31 4.90
N ALA A 276 -1.78 -10.48 4.67
CA ALA A 276 -1.58 -11.28 3.47
C ALA A 276 -1.98 -10.52 2.19
N PHE A 277 -3.07 -9.74 2.25
CA PHE A 277 -3.50 -8.87 1.16
C PHE A 277 -2.53 -7.73 0.89
N LEU A 278 -2.13 -7.01 1.94
CA LEU A 278 -1.16 -5.91 1.83
C LEU A 278 0.18 -6.39 1.28
N VAL A 279 0.68 -7.53 1.76
CA VAL A 279 1.95 -8.11 1.30
C VAL A 279 1.84 -8.61 -0.13
N SER A 280 0.88 -9.47 -0.46
CA SER A 280 0.79 -10.08 -1.79
C SER A 280 0.57 -9.06 -2.91
N THR A 281 -0.23 -8.02 -2.67
CA THR A 281 -0.46 -6.94 -3.64
C THR A 281 0.79 -6.06 -3.82
N TYR A 282 1.48 -5.74 -2.72
CA TYR A 282 2.76 -5.02 -2.78
C TYR A 282 3.84 -5.84 -3.50
N GLU A 283 3.99 -7.14 -3.19
CA GLU A 283 4.97 -8.00 -3.84
C GLU A 283 4.71 -8.12 -5.34
N ALA A 284 3.45 -8.26 -5.75
CA ALA A 284 3.06 -8.23 -7.15
C ALA A 284 3.48 -6.91 -7.83
N ALA A 285 3.22 -5.76 -7.18
CA ALA A 285 3.61 -4.45 -7.71
C ALA A 285 5.14 -4.30 -7.81
N ALA A 286 5.87 -4.69 -6.76
CA ALA A 286 7.32 -4.56 -6.66
C ALA A 286 8.04 -5.50 -7.64
N ASP A 287 7.62 -6.76 -7.74
CA ASP A 287 8.28 -7.76 -8.60
C ASP A 287 8.04 -7.48 -10.08
N LEU A 288 6.80 -7.17 -10.46
CA LEU A 288 6.44 -6.84 -11.85
C LEU A 288 6.94 -5.45 -12.25
N GLY A 289 6.97 -4.52 -11.30
CA GLY A 289 7.57 -3.19 -11.48
C GLY A 289 9.09 -3.18 -11.42
N GLY A 290 9.75 -4.29 -11.09
CA GLY A 290 11.21 -4.36 -10.97
C GLY A 290 11.78 -3.39 -9.93
N TRP A 291 11.15 -3.30 -8.75
CA TRP A 291 11.63 -2.48 -7.65
C TRP A 291 12.88 -3.13 -7.02
N ASP A 292 13.79 -2.31 -6.48
CA ASP A 292 14.96 -2.81 -5.75
C ASP A 292 14.55 -3.23 -4.33
N ARG A 293 13.93 -4.41 -4.24
CA ARG A 293 13.36 -4.93 -2.99
C ARG A 293 14.40 -5.10 -1.88
N ASP A 294 15.66 -5.37 -2.22
CA ASP A 294 16.74 -5.47 -1.24
C ASP A 294 17.04 -4.14 -0.54
N LEU A 295 17.03 -3.05 -1.30
CA LEU A 295 17.20 -1.71 -0.76
C LEU A 295 15.96 -1.24 0.01
N LEU A 296 14.78 -1.72 -0.39
CA LEU A 296 13.49 -1.20 0.06
C LEU A 296 12.87 -2.00 1.21
N GLU A 297 13.24 -3.27 1.40
CA GLU A 297 12.59 -4.16 2.34
C GLU A 297 13.48 -4.53 3.51
N CYS A 298 12.82 -4.97 4.59
CA CYS A 298 13.48 -5.52 5.75
C CYS A 298 12.52 -6.47 6.48
N ALA A 299 13.06 -7.20 7.46
CA ALA A 299 12.21 -7.97 8.36
C ALA A 299 11.18 -7.08 9.05
N GLN A 300 9.98 -7.63 9.27
CA GLN A 300 8.91 -6.96 9.98
C GLN A 300 9.37 -6.53 11.39
N GLY A 301 9.04 -5.30 11.78
CA GLY A 301 9.47 -4.73 13.04
C GLY A 301 8.79 -5.42 14.24
N ALA A 302 9.56 -5.61 15.31
CA ALA A 302 9.07 -6.13 16.58
C ALA A 302 9.31 -5.12 17.72
N PRO A 303 8.37 -4.99 18.68
CA PRO A 303 8.56 -4.08 19.82
C PRO A 303 9.84 -4.36 20.59
N ARG A 304 10.58 -3.29 20.93
CA ARG A 304 11.87 -3.32 21.66
C ARG A 304 13.01 -4.04 20.92
N GLN A 305 12.85 -4.31 19.63
CA GLN A 305 13.92 -4.86 18.79
C GLN A 305 14.39 -3.80 17.81
N ILE A 306 15.61 -3.31 18.02
CA ILE A 306 16.24 -2.37 17.10
C ILE A 306 16.76 -3.16 15.89
N ARG A 307 16.42 -2.71 14.69
CA ARG A 307 16.98 -3.29 13.46
C ARG A 307 18.50 -3.10 13.46
N ARG A 308 19.24 -4.16 13.15
CA ARG A 308 20.69 -4.05 13.00
C ARG A 308 21.00 -3.11 11.83
N PRO A 309 21.89 -2.12 12.00
CA PRO A 309 22.28 -1.25 10.90
C PRO A 309 23.05 -2.05 9.85
N ASP A 310 22.78 -1.74 8.58
CA ASP A 310 23.46 -2.27 7.41
C ASP A 310 24.37 -1.23 6.73
N ALA A 311 24.38 0.01 7.23
CA ALA A 311 25.23 1.09 6.75
C ALA A 311 26.73 0.72 6.83
N GLY A 312 27.44 0.81 5.70
CA GLY A 312 28.87 0.45 5.62
C GLY A 312 29.14 -1.05 5.54
N THR A 313 28.10 -1.88 5.54
CA THR A 313 28.19 -3.24 5.05
C THR A 313 28.42 -3.13 3.54
N VAL A 314 29.68 -3.05 3.10
CA VAL A 314 30.02 -3.60 1.78
C VAL A 314 29.43 -4.99 1.85
N MET A 315 28.41 -5.30 1.04
CA MET A 315 27.92 -6.66 0.93
C MET A 315 29.16 -7.54 0.84
N PRO A 316 29.50 -8.35 1.86
CA PRO A 316 30.58 -9.29 1.68
C PRO A 316 30.12 -10.12 0.49
N ALA A 317 31.00 -10.35 -0.49
CA ALA A 317 30.81 -11.49 -1.37
C ALA A 317 30.45 -12.66 -0.45
N ALA A 318 29.23 -13.19 -0.62
CA ALA A 318 28.50 -13.96 0.38
C ALA A 318 29.42 -14.87 1.21
N SER A 319 29.75 -14.49 2.44
CA SER A 319 30.45 -15.39 3.36
C SER A 319 29.40 -16.21 4.12
N SER A 320 29.04 -17.34 3.54
CA SER A 320 28.18 -18.35 4.16
C SER A 320 29.02 -19.36 4.94
N GLY A 321 28.80 -19.44 6.24
CA GLY A 321 28.83 -20.73 6.92
C GLY A 321 27.38 -21.19 7.01
N ASP A 322 27.06 -22.33 6.41
CA ASP A 322 25.75 -23.01 6.32
C ASP A 322 24.72 -22.63 5.24
N GLU A 323 25.00 -21.66 4.35
CA GLU A 323 24.12 -21.35 3.20
C GLU A 323 24.81 -21.53 1.84
N THR A 324 25.59 -22.60 1.67
CA THR A 324 26.22 -22.90 0.37
C THR A 324 25.23 -23.53 -0.58
N VAL A 325 25.25 -23.11 -1.85
CA VAL A 325 24.56 -23.82 -2.93
C VAL A 325 25.33 -25.11 -3.20
N GLU A 326 24.67 -26.24 -3.05
CA GLU A 326 25.22 -27.55 -3.41
C GLU A 326 24.74 -27.96 -4.80
N ARG A 327 25.64 -28.54 -5.59
CA ARG A 327 25.32 -29.09 -6.91
C ARG A 327 25.33 -30.61 -6.85
N GLU A 328 24.21 -31.21 -7.23
CA GLU A 328 24.06 -32.66 -7.40
C GLU A 328 23.98 -32.99 -8.89
N ASP A 329 24.98 -33.70 -9.39
CA ASP A 329 25.13 -34.00 -10.82
C ASP A 329 24.82 -35.46 -11.15
N GLY A 330 24.06 -35.69 -12.22
CA GLY A 330 23.82 -36.99 -12.84
C GLY A 330 24.22 -37.00 -14.31
N ALA A 331 24.09 -38.16 -14.97
CA ALA A 331 24.58 -38.37 -16.33
C ALA A 331 23.92 -37.46 -17.39
N SER A 332 22.62 -37.15 -17.23
CA SER A 332 21.85 -36.34 -18.18
C SER A 332 21.07 -35.19 -17.54
N LYS A 333 21.01 -35.16 -16.20
CA LYS A 333 20.29 -34.15 -15.40
C LYS A 333 21.08 -33.86 -14.13
N GLY A 334 20.85 -32.70 -13.54
CA GLY A 334 21.36 -32.34 -12.23
C GLY A 334 20.49 -31.28 -11.57
N ARG A 335 20.85 -30.91 -10.35
CA ARG A 335 20.18 -29.83 -9.62
C ARG A 335 21.14 -29.05 -8.74
N TYR A 336 20.80 -27.80 -8.50
CA TYR A 336 21.38 -26.96 -7.46
C TYR A 336 20.38 -26.89 -6.32
N ARG A 337 20.83 -27.13 -5.09
CA ARG A 337 19.99 -27.02 -3.89
C ARG A 337 20.63 -26.10 -2.86
N LEU A 338 19.79 -25.46 -2.07
CA LEU A 338 20.22 -24.68 -0.91
C LEU A 338 19.24 -24.94 0.23
N VAL A 339 19.77 -25.31 1.40
CA VAL A 339 18.99 -25.47 2.63
C VAL A 339 19.21 -24.26 3.51
N ALA A 340 18.12 -23.56 3.87
CA ALA A 340 18.13 -22.44 4.81
C ALA A 340 17.02 -22.66 5.84
N ASP A 341 17.34 -22.48 7.13
CA ASP A 341 16.42 -22.71 8.24
C ASP A 341 15.72 -24.09 8.20
N GLY A 342 16.41 -25.13 7.70
CA GLY A 342 15.87 -26.49 7.55
C GLY A 342 14.88 -26.67 6.40
N VAL A 343 14.70 -25.67 5.53
CA VAL A 343 13.84 -25.69 4.34
C VAL A 343 14.71 -25.68 3.08
N GLU A 344 14.42 -26.55 2.11
CA GLU A 344 15.19 -26.70 0.87
C GLU A 344 14.56 -25.89 -0.27
N ALA A 345 15.39 -25.16 -1.02
CA ALA A 345 15.05 -24.60 -2.33
C ALA A 345 15.91 -25.29 -3.40
N GLU A 346 15.37 -25.45 -4.61
CA GLU A 346 16.08 -26.15 -5.69
C GLU A 346 15.91 -25.54 -7.08
N MET A 347 16.88 -25.82 -7.95
CA MET A 347 16.88 -25.49 -9.37
C MET A 347 17.40 -26.67 -10.17
N THR A 348 16.60 -27.20 -11.10
CA THR A 348 16.96 -28.37 -11.92
C THR A 348 17.46 -27.95 -13.30
N TYR A 349 18.32 -28.80 -13.87
CA TYR A 349 18.78 -28.67 -15.25
C TYR A 349 18.95 -30.01 -15.94
N SER A 350 18.95 -29.98 -17.26
CA SER A 350 19.31 -31.11 -18.14
C SER A 350 20.51 -30.78 -19.01
N ARG A 351 21.32 -31.79 -19.35
CA ARG A 351 22.49 -31.64 -20.23
C ARG A 351 22.10 -31.87 -21.68
N ALA A 352 22.46 -30.95 -22.55
CA ALA A 352 22.26 -31.02 -23.99
C ALA A 352 23.63 -31.13 -24.70
N GLY A 353 24.18 -32.35 -24.70
CA GLY A 353 25.56 -32.60 -25.14
C GLY A 353 26.59 -32.18 -24.08
N GLU A 354 27.86 -32.10 -24.48
CA GLU A 354 28.98 -31.80 -23.56
C GLU A 354 29.13 -30.32 -23.22
N GLY A 355 28.50 -29.42 -24.01
CA GLY A 355 28.75 -27.97 -23.94
C GLY A 355 27.55 -27.10 -23.55
N LEU A 356 26.42 -27.68 -23.12
CA LEU A 356 25.20 -26.91 -22.84
C LEU A 356 24.38 -27.55 -21.72
N ILE A 357 23.93 -26.73 -20.77
CA ILE A 357 22.88 -27.10 -19.81
C ILE A 357 21.62 -26.26 -20.04
N ILE A 358 20.47 -26.87 -19.80
CA ILE A 358 19.15 -26.26 -19.92
C ILE A 358 18.56 -26.17 -18.52
N ILE A 359 18.37 -24.94 -18.00
CA ILE A 359 17.69 -24.73 -16.71
C ILE A 359 16.19 -24.79 -16.98
N ASP A 360 15.51 -25.80 -16.43
CA ASP A 360 14.12 -26.12 -16.74
C ASP A 360 13.15 -25.76 -15.60
N HIS A 361 13.59 -25.78 -14.34
CA HIS A 361 12.74 -25.44 -13.19
C HIS A 361 13.53 -24.77 -12.05
N THR A 362 12.84 -23.95 -11.26
CA THR A 362 13.36 -23.32 -10.04
C THR A 362 12.22 -23.17 -9.04
N GLU A 363 12.39 -23.71 -7.83
CA GLU A 363 11.41 -23.65 -6.75
C GLU A 363 12.04 -23.07 -5.48
N VAL A 364 11.37 -22.05 -4.93
CA VAL A 364 11.71 -21.45 -3.64
C VAL A 364 10.46 -21.48 -2.76
N PRO A 365 10.46 -22.28 -1.68
CA PRO A 365 9.33 -22.35 -0.75
C PRO A 365 8.96 -20.98 -0.18
N ALA A 366 7.68 -20.79 0.16
CA ALA A 366 7.16 -19.51 0.65
C ALA A 366 7.94 -18.96 1.86
N ALA A 367 8.37 -19.83 2.78
CA ALA A 367 9.16 -19.48 3.97
C ALA A 367 10.53 -18.84 3.64
N LEU A 368 11.01 -19.06 2.42
CA LEU A 368 12.32 -18.64 1.92
C LEU A 368 12.24 -17.53 0.85
N ARG A 369 11.03 -17.11 0.46
CA ARG A 369 10.83 -15.99 -0.49
C ARG A 369 11.32 -14.67 0.12
N GLY A 370 11.71 -13.72 -0.74
CA GLY A 370 12.30 -12.44 -0.33
C GLY A 370 13.76 -12.50 0.16
N ARG A 371 14.40 -13.69 0.15
CA ARG A 371 15.80 -13.87 0.61
C ARG A 371 16.83 -14.11 -0.50
N LYS A 372 16.46 -13.83 -1.77
CA LYS A 372 17.29 -14.07 -2.97
C LYS A 372 17.83 -15.49 -3.16
N ILE A 373 17.23 -16.50 -2.53
CA ILE A 373 17.69 -17.89 -2.64
C ILE A 373 17.63 -18.39 -4.09
N GLY A 374 16.55 -18.11 -4.81
CA GLY A 374 16.47 -18.45 -6.23
C GLY A 374 17.54 -17.77 -7.10
N GLU A 375 17.87 -16.50 -6.83
CA GLU A 375 18.94 -15.79 -7.54
C GLU A 375 20.30 -16.46 -7.29
N ARG A 376 20.57 -16.88 -6.05
CA ARG A 376 21.81 -17.57 -5.68
C ARG A 376 21.97 -18.90 -6.42
N LEU A 377 20.90 -19.67 -6.57
CA LEU A 377 20.90 -20.90 -7.36
C LEU A 377 21.29 -20.62 -8.82
N VAL A 378 20.67 -19.61 -9.44
CA VAL A 378 20.97 -19.21 -10.83
C VAL A 378 22.41 -18.71 -10.97
N ARG A 379 22.86 -17.86 -10.04
CA ARG A 379 24.23 -17.31 -10.02
C ARG A 379 25.28 -18.42 -9.94
N GLN A 380 25.08 -19.41 -9.07
CA GLN A 380 26.00 -20.55 -8.96
C GLN A 380 26.11 -21.31 -10.29
N ALA A 381 24.98 -21.55 -10.97
CA ALA A 381 25.00 -22.20 -12.27
C ALA A 381 25.75 -21.39 -13.33
N ILE A 382 25.60 -20.07 -13.35
CA ILE A 382 26.35 -19.17 -14.24
C ILE A 382 27.86 -19.26 -13.98
N GLU A 383 28.26 -19.23 -12.72
CA GLU A 383 29.68 -19.34 -12.33
C GLU A 383 30.29 -20.69 -12.71
N ASP A 384 29.55 -21.77 -12.50
CA ASP A 384 29.97 -23.11 -12.90
C ASP A 384 30.05 -23.24 -14.41
N ALA A 385 29.09 -22.66 -15.15
CA ALA A 385 29.12 -22.64 -16.60
C ALA A 385 30.37 -21.93 -17.15
N ARG A 386 30.77 -20.80 -16.55
CA ARG A 386 32.02 -20.11 -16.87
C ARG A 386 33.25 -20.97 -16.58
N ARG A 387 33.26 -21.64 -15.41
CA ARG A 387 34.37 -22.49 -14.97
C ARG A 387 34.56 -23.70 -15.87
N GLU A 388 33.46 -24.29 -16.31
CA GLU A 388 33.44 -25.51 -17.13
C GLU A 388 33.49 -25.21 -18.64
N GLY A 389 33.38 -23.95 -19.05
CA GLY A 389 33.35 -23.56 -20.45
C GLY A 389 32.10 -24.05 -21.20
N ILE A 390 30.99 -24.21 -20.48
CA ILE A 390 29.70 -24.66 -21.01
C ILE A 390 28.72 -23.49 -21.11
N ALA A 391 27.72 -23.61 -21.97
CA ALA A 391 26.66 -22.62 -22.11
C ALA A 391 25.41 -22.97 -21.27
N ILE A 392 24.58 -21.97 -21.02
CA ILE A 392 23.27 -22.09 -20.36
C ILE A 392 22.15 -21.67 -21.30
N MET A 393 21.07 -22.46 -21.34
CA MET A 393 19.79 -22.08 -21.92
C MET A 393 18.71 -22.01 -20.83
N PRO A 394 18.22 -20.83 -20.45
CA PRO A 394 17.24 -20.68 -19.38
C PRO A 394 15.81 -20.82 -19.91
N LEU A 395 15.23 -22.01 -19.83
CA LEU A 395 13.83 -22.24 -20.18
C LEU A 395 12.88 -21.96 -19.01
N CYS A 396 13.34 -22.13 -17.77
CA CYS A 396 12.60 -21.74 -16.59
C CYS A 396 12.32 -20.22 -16.63
N PRO A 397 11.05 -19.76 -16.48
CA PRO A 397 10.71 -18.34 -16.47
C PRO A 397 11.46 -17.56 -15.39
N PHE A 398 11.66 -18.16 -14.22
CA PHE A 398 12.42 -17.56 -13.13
C PHE A 398 13.89 -17.34 -13.52
N ALA A 399 14.58 -18.38 -13.99
CA ALA A 399 15.97 -18.27 -14.42
C ALA A 399 16.15 -17.26 -15.55
N LYS A 400 15.22 -17.23 -16.51
CA LYS A 400 15.20 -16.25 -17.60
C LYS A 400 15.05 -14.82 -17.08
N ALA A 401 14.15 -14.60 -16.13
CA ALA A 401 13.96 -13.28 -15.52
C ALA A 401 15.18 -12.82 -14.73
N GLN A 402 15.83 -13.70 -13.96
CA GLN A 402 17.06 -13.38 -13.24
C GLN A 402 18.19 -13.03 -14.21
N ILE A 403 18.46 -13.88 -15.21
CA ILE A 403 19.48 -13.60 -16.24
C ILE A 403 19.21 -12.29 -17.00
N GLY A 404 17.94 -11.94 -17.22
CA GLY A 404 17.57 -10.67 -17.84
C GLY A 404 17.92 -9.43 -16.99
N ARG A 405 17.95 -9.57 -15.66
CA ARG A 405 18.33 -8.50 -14.70
C ARG A 405 19.84 -8.35 -14.54
N HIS A 406 20.62 -9.31 -15.02
CA HIS A 406 22.08 -9.37 -14.90
C HIS A 406 22.75 -9.41 -16.28
N PRO A 407 22.98 -8.25 -16.93
CA PRO A 407 23.64 -8.18 -18.25
C PRO A 407 25.00 -8.87 -18.27
N GLU A 408 25.70 -8.87 -17.13
CA GLU A 408 26.99 -9.52 -16.96
C GLU A 408 26.92 -11.05 -17.06
N TRP A 409 25.75 -11.69 -16.96
CA TRP A 409 25.57 -13.15 -17.08
C TRP A 409 25.37 -13.62 -18.54
N GLN A 410 25.22 -12.69 -19.48
CA GLN A 410 24.95 -13.02 -20.88
C GLN A 410 26.13 -13.69 -21.59
N ASP A 411 27.33 -13.65 -21.00
CA ASP A 411 28.56 -14.24 -21.53
C ASP A 411 28.51 -15.77 -21.67
N VAL A 412 27.70 -16.45 -20.86
CA VAL A 412 27.49 -17.91 -20.93
C VAL A 412 26.11 -18.33 -21.42
N VAL A 413 25.25 -17.37 -21.75
CA VAL A 413 23.84 -17.65 -22.11
C VAL A 413 23.69 -17.81 -23.62
N ARG A 414 23.06 -18.90 -24.04
CA ARG A 414 22.65 -19.10 -25.44
C ARG A 414 21.15 -18.89 -25.57
N GLN A 415 20.77 -18.04 -26.52
CA GLN A 415 19.37 -17.89 -26.93
C GLN A 415 18.97 -19.09 -27.80
N ARG A 416 17.71 -19.53 -27.64
CA ARG A 416 17.11 -20.52 -28.53
C ARG A 416 17.04 -19.90 -29.93
N GLN A 417 17.76 -20.45 -30.90
CA GLN A 417 17.48 -20.16 -32.31
C GLN A 417 16.07 -20.66 -32.62
N GLU A 418 15.15 -19.76 -32.95
CA GLU A 418 13.91 -20.13 -33.59
C GLU A 418 14.26 -20.77 -34.93
N GLY A 419 13.98 -22.07 -35.05
CA GLY A 419 14.34 -22.85 -36.22
C GLY A 419 13.73 -22.26 -37.48
N GLY A 420 14.60 -21.97 -38.46
CA GLY A 420 14.20 -21.81 -39.84
C GLY A 420 13.46 -23.06 -40.31
N GLY A 421 12.20 -22.88 -40.70
CA GLY A 421 11.49 -23.85 -41.52
C GLY A 421 12.06 -23.81 -42.93
N ALA A 422 12.66 -24.93 -43.36
CA ALA A 422 12.94 -25.19 -44.75
C ALA A 422 11.65 -25.65 -45.45
N SER A 423 11.27 -24.95 -46.52
CA SER A 423 10.79 -25.46 -47.82
C SER A 423 10.44 -24.28 -48.71
#